data_AF-A0A6L4ZGG6-F1
#
_entry.id   AF-A0A6L4ZGG6-F1
#
_cell.length_a   1.000
_cell.length_b   1.000
_cell.length_c   1.000
_cell.angle_alpha   90.00
_cell.angle_beta   90.00
_cell.angle_gamma   90.00
#
_symmetry.space_group_name_H-M   'P 1'
#
loop_
_entity.id
_entity.type
_entity.pdbx_description
1 polymer ?
#
loop_
_entity_poly.entity_id
_entity_poly.type
_entity_poly.pdbx_seq_one_letter_code
_entity_poly.pdbx_strand_id
1 'polypeptide(L)'
;IDERIEDASVINFVQAGSIKLTDAVSAELKKDSLAGIIWGSIKNDTAQALFQAVKRQVPENSYESLDSVIKDTFLTQYESLTNAGKNQLAGHLVHNYLDFKHLNPDKLTIRLVELPKGEAEFNHRKAELFYQEIGLIPEQDFNRDDVVIQLEYEINIPIPFYHHRSAKLRATAIERAWTHGGNGIYTSKKEGLDWVKKGQEQKYVYKARTGIKYHVKKDCAYLQKSCITIVKEEAEQMGLTLHDNCPNRF
;
A
#
# COMPACT_ATOMS: atom_id res chain seq x y z
N ILE A 1 5.25 -0.29 -35.33
CA ILE A 1 5.59 1.06 -34.83
C ILE A 1 4.82 1.18 -33.52
N ASP A 2 5.55 1.04 -32.41
CA ASP A 2 5.05 1.15 -31.05
C ASP A 2 4.53 2.58 -30.82
N GLU A 3 3.22 2.74 -30.73
CA GLU A 3 2.60 3.96 -30.23
C GLU A 3 2.19 3.74 -28.77
N ARG A 4 3.19 3.71 -27.88
CA ARG A 4 2.98 4.17 -26.51
C ARG A 4 2.80 5.68 -26.57
N ILE A 5 1.59 6.12 -26.90
CA ILE A 5 1.14 7.44 -26.47
C ILE A 5 0.84 7.29 -24.98
N GLU A 6 1.90 7.23 -24.17
CA GLU A 6 1.82 7.62 -22.77
C GLU A 6 1.47 9.11 -22.81
N ASP A 7 0.18 9.36 -22.71
CA ASP A 7 -0.44 10.68 -22.78
C ASP A 7 0.34 11.60 -21.83
N ALA A 8 1.09 12.57 -22.37
CA ALA A 8 1.93 13.47 -21.58
C ALA A 8 1.13 14.24 -20.52
N SER A 9 -0.21 14.27 -20.66
CA SER A 9 -1.15 14.74 -19.65
C SER A 9 -1.23 13.85 -18.41
N VAL A 10 -1.14 12.51 -18.55
CA VAL A 10 -1.13 11.54 -17.45
C VAL A 10 0.20 11.58 -16.71
N ILE A 11 1.33 11.69 -17.41
CA ILE A 11 2.66 11.78 -16.75
C ILE A 11 2.80 13.09 -15.97
N ASN A 12 2.40 14.23 -16.55
CA ASN A 12 2.40 15.52 -15.87
C ASN A 12 1.38 15.59 -14.72
N PHE A 13 0.24 14.93 -14.85
CA PHE A 13 -0.74 14.77 -13.78
C PHE A 13 -0.21 13.88 -12.65
N VAL A 14 0.47 12.78 -12.98
CA VAL A 14 1.11 11.90 -11.99
C VAL A 14 2.21 12.65 -11.24
N GLN A 15 2.98 13.54 -11.87
CA GLN A 15 4.06 14.26 -11.17
C GLN A 15 3.58 15.46 -10.34
N ALA A 16 2.64 16.28 -10.82
CA ALA A 16 2.13 17.44 -10.07
C ALA A 16 0.92 17.10 -9.16
N GLY A 17 0.16 16.07 -9.52
CA GLY A 17 -0.97 15.55 -8.77
C GLY A 17 -0.58 14.52 -7.71
N SER A 18 0.52 13.77 -7.86
CA SER A 18 0.98 12.82 -6.83
C SER A 18 1.26 13.50 -5.49
N ILE A 19 1.89 14.68 -5.48
CA ILE A 19 2.18 15.41 -4.23
C ILE A 19 0.88 15.80 -3.53
N LYS A 20 -0.07 16.41 -4.26
CA LYS A 20 -1.38 16.79 -3.71
C LYS A 20 -2.23 15.58 -3.29
N LEU A 21 -2.08 14.47 -4.00
CA LEU A 21 -2.74 13.21 -3.69
C LEU A 21 -2.16 12.61 -2.41
N THR A 22 -0.84 12.59 -2.29
CA THR A 22 -0.08 12.11 -1.13
C THR A 22 -0.45 12.91 0.12
N ASP A 23 -0.50 14.24 0.00
CA ASP A 23 -0.89 15.13 1.10
C ASP A 23 -2.33 14.90 1.54
N ALA A 24 -3.26 14.74 0.59
CA ALA A 24 -4.67 14.46 0.88
C ALA A 24 -4.83 13.10 1.57
N VAL A 25 -4.13 12.07 1.08
CA VAL A 25 -4.14 10.72 1.68
C VAL A 25 -3.57 10.75 3.10
N SER A 26 -2.44 11.42 3.29
CA SER A 26 -1.80 11.57 4.61
C SER A 26 -2.71 12.32 5.60
N ALA A 27 -3.40 13.38 5.14
CA ALA A 27 -4.29 14.16 5.99
C ALA A 27 -5.51 13.35 6.46
N GLU A 28 -6.10 12.51 5.61
CA GLU A 28 -7.21 11.64 6.01
C GLU A 28 -6.75 10.52 6.95
N LEU A 29 -5.61 9.88 6.66
CA LEU A 29 -5.05 8.83 7.53
C LEU A 29 -4.75 9.35 8.94
N LYS A 30 -4.27 10.59 9.08
CA LYS A 30 -3.99 11.22 10.39
C LYS A 30 -5.23 11.46 11.24
N LYS A 31 -6.44 11.40 10.68
CA LYS A 31 -7.70 11.54 11.46
C LYS A 31 -8.06 10.27 12.22
N ASP A 32 -7.50 9.13 11.83
CA ASP A 32 -7.69 7.87 12.56
C ASP A 32 -6.70 7.71 13.71
N SER A 33 -7.06 6.88 14.69
CA SER A 33 -6.20 6.63 15.84
C SER A 33 -4.93 5.89 15.40
N LEU A 34 -3.76 6.28 15.92
CA LEU A 34 -2.49 5.61 15.66
C LEU A 34 -2.55 4.11 15.94
N ALA A 35 -3.24 3.70 17.01
CA ALA A 35 -3.46 2.28 17.31
C ALA A 35 -4.24 1.58 16.18
N GLY A 36 -5.33 2.17 15.70
CA GLY A 36 -6.10 1.62 14.60
C GLY A 36 -5.31 1.55 13.28
N ILE A 37 -4.40 2.50 13.03
CA ILE A 37 -3.49 2.47 11.88
C ILE A 37 -2.48 1.33 12.04
N ILE A 38 -1.83 1.21 13.20
CA ILE A 38 -0.83 0.15 13.46
C ILE A 38 -1.43 -1.25 13.33
N TRP A 39 -2.69 -1.43 13.74
CA TRP A 39 -3.39 -2.72 13.72
C TRP A 39 -4.24 -2.96 12.47
N GLY A 40 -4.20 -2.07 11.46
CA GLY A 40 -4.95 -2.23 10.22
C GLY A 40 -6.48 -2.10 10.34
N SER A 41 -6.96 -1.49 11.42
CA SER A 41 -8.37 -1.18 11.65
C SER A 41 -8.68 0.28 11.29
N ILE A 42 -8.59 0.61 10.00
CA ILE A 42 -8.98 1.92 9.47
C ILE A 42 -10.50 2.02 9.46
N LYS A 43 -11.05 3.18 9.83
CA LYS A 43 -12.50 3.38 9.82
C LYS A 43 -13.03 3.47 8.39
N ASN A 44 -14.22 2.89 8.16
CA ASN A 44 -14.90 2.95 6.87
C ASN A 44 -15.17 4.40 6.39
N ASP A 45 -15.30 5.36 7.30
CA ASP A 45 -15.51 6.76 6.92
C ASP A 45 -14.23 7.38 6.33
N THR A 46 -13.06 7.05 6.90
CA THR A 46 -11.74 7.44 6.39
C THR A 46 -11.50 6.84 5.01
N ALA A 47 -11.91 5.59 4.83
CA ALA A 47 -11.87 4.90 3.55
C ALA A 47 -12.64 5.62 2.43
N GLN A 48 -13.88 6.00 2.72
CA GLN A 48 -14.72 6.72 1.78
C GLN A 48 -14.16 8.13 1.50
N ALA A 49 -13.67 8.83 2.53
CA ALA A 49 -13.07 10.15 2.38
C ALA A 49 -11.84 10.11 1.46
N LEU A 50 -10.99 9.09 1.60
CA LEU A 50 -9.83 8.86 0.74
C LEU A 50 -10.25 8.65 -0.71
N PHE A 51 -11.21 7.76 -0.96
CA PHE A 51 -11.70 7.51 -2.32
C PHE A 51 -12.26 8.78 -2.97
N GLN A 52 -13.01 9.58 -2.22
CA GLN A 52 -13.54 10.86 -2.70
C GLN A 52 -12.44 11.90 -2.94
N ALA A 53 -11.41 11.95 -2.09
CA ALA A 53 -10.27 12.84 -2.26
C ALA A 53 -9.52 12.54 -3.55
N VAL A 54 -9.33 11.26 -3.89
CA VAL A 54 -8.65 10.87 -5.13
C VAL A 54 -9.53 11.10 -6.36
N LYS A 55 -10.82 10.72 -6.30
CA LYS A 55 -11.77 10.92 -7.39
C LYS A 55 -11.88 12.39 -7.83
N ARG A 56 -11.71 13.34 -6.90
CA ARG A 56 -11.70 14.78 -7.20
C ARG A 56 -10.47 15.24 -7.96
N GLN A 57 -9.35 14.55 -7.83
CA GLN A 57 -8.10 14.96 -8.45
C GLN A 57 -7.90 14.32 -9.82
N VAL A 58 -8.40 13.12 -10.09
CA VAL A 58 -8.13 12.42 -11.36
C VAL A 58 -9.22 12.67 -12.43
N PRO A 59 -8.85 12.89 -13.71
CA PRO A 59 -9.81 13.02 -14.80
C PRO A 59 -10.70 11.78 -14.99
N GLU A 60 -11.98 11.98 -15.33
CA GLU A 60 -13.03 10.94 -15.51
C GLU A 60 -12.71 9.83 -16.53
N ASN A 61 -11.62 9.91 -17.28
CA ASN A 61 -11.32 8.96 -18.37
C ASN A 61 -10.23 7.94 -18.00
N SER A 62 -9.73 7.95 -16.76
CA SER A 62 -8.52 7.23 -16.35
C SER A 62 -8.75 6.21 -15.22
N TYR A 63 -9.96 5.66 -15.10
CA TYR A 63 -10.40 4.81 -13.97
C TYR A 63 -9.53 3.56 -13.74
N GLU A 64 -9.01 2.90 -14.77
CA GLU A 64 -8.12 1.73 -14.60
C GLU A 64 -6.74 2.08 -14.01
N SER A 65 -6.17 3.22 -14.41
CA SER A 65 -4.92 3.75 -13.82
C SER A 65 -5.14 4.39 -12.44
N LEU A 66 -6.38 4.71 -12.11
CA LEU A 66 -6.78 5.35 -10.86
C LEU A 66 -6.64 4.38 -9.70
N ASP A 67 -7.11 3.15 -9.87
CA ASP A 67 -7.09 2.15 -8.81
C ASP A 67 -5.68 1.71 -8.44
N SER A 68 -4.78 1.57 -9.41
CA SER A 68 -3.37 1.28 -9.14
C SER A 68 -2.67 2.46 -8.44
N VAL A 69 -2.87 3.68 -8.93
CA VAL A 69 -2.26 4.88 -8.33
C VAL A 69 -2.80 5.14 -6.91
N ILE A 70 -4.10 4.94 -6.69
CA ILE A 70 -4.73 5.01 -5.36
C ILE A 70 -4.07 3.97 -4.46
N LYS A 71 -3.99 2.72 -4.92
CA LYS A 71 -3.47 1.62 -4.12
C LYS A 71 -2.01 1.85 -3.74
N ASP A 72 -1.17 2.24 -4.69
CA ASP A 72 0.26 2.46 -4.42
C ASP A 72 0.48 3.68 -3.54
N THR A 73 -0.21 4.80 -3.79
CA THR A 73 -0.08 6.01 -2.96
C THR A 73 -0.60 5.77 -1.54
N PHE A 74 -1.74 5.09 -1.42
CA PHE A 74 -2.33 4.75 -0.13
C PHE A 74 -1.44 3.79 0.65
N LEU A 75 -1.01 2.67 0.04
CA LEU A 75 -0.13 1.71 0.69
C LEU A 75 1.15 2.37 1.17
N THR A 76 1.78 3.20 0.33
CA THR A 76 3.01 3.91 0.69
C THR A 76 2.81 4.81 1.93
N GLN A 77 1.73 5.61 1.95
CA GLN A 77 1.46 6.53 3.08
C GLN A 77 1.04 5.79 4.35
N TYR A 78 0.19 4.77 4.20
CA TYR A 78 -0.22 3.90 5.28
C TYR A 78 0.98 3.18 5.91
N GLU A 79 1.87 2.62 5.10
CA GLU A 79 3.10 1.97 5.57
C GLU A 79 4.01 2.96 6.27
N SER A 80 4.20 4.17 5.73
CA SER A 80 5.05 5.19 6.35
C SER A 80 4.58 5.54 7.77
N LEU A 81 3.29 5.82 7.93
CA LEU A 81 2.68 6.13 9.24
C LEU A 81 2.73 4.93 10.19
N THR A 82 2.41 3.75 9.70
CA THR A 82 2.43 2.51 10.46
C THR A 82 3.84 2.21 10.97
N ASN A 83 4.86 2.34 10.11
CA ASN A 83 6.26 2.13 10.46
C ASN A 83 6.75 3.15 11.48
N ALA A 84 6.38 4.42 11.36
CA ALA A 84 6.72 5.45 12.35
C ALA A 84 6.17 5.07 13.73
N GLY A 85 4.89 4.65 13.79
CA GLY A 85 4.26 4.20 15.03
C GLY A 85 4.90 2.93 15.60
N LYS A 86 5.13 1.91 14.76
CA LYS A 86 5.81 0.65 15.12
C LYS A 86 7.20 0.91 15.69
N ASN A 87 8.00 1.73 15.01
CA ASN A 87 9.36 2.08 15.44
C ASN A 87 9.36 2.88 16.74
N GLN A 88 8.42 3.80 16.93
CA GLN A 88 8.29 4.53 18.18
C GLN A 88 7.92 3.62 19.35
N LEU A 89 6.95 2.71 19.14
CA LEU A 89 6.54 1.73 20.15
C LEU A 89 7.69 0.78 20.51
N ALA A 90 8.34 0.19 19.51
CA ALA A 90 9.49 -0.68 19.72
C ALA A 90 10.66 0.08 20.38
N GLY A 91 10.90 1.33 19.99
CA GLY A 91 11.87 2.23 20.61
C GLY A 91 11.62 2.40 22.10
N HIS A 92 10.37 2.68 22.47
CA HIS A 92 9.99 2.79 23.87
C HIS A 92 10.18 1.49 24.65
N LEU A 93 9.78 0.34 24.07
CA LEU A 93 9.95 -0.97 24.70
C LEU A 93 11.43 -1.30 24.88
N VAL A 94 12.23 -1.22 23.81
CA VAL A 94 13.67 -1.50 23.84
C VAL A 94 14.38 -0.62 24.86
N HIS A 95 14.01 0.67 24.93
CA HIS A 95 14.59 1.59 25.91
C HIS A 95 14.22 1.22 27.36
N ASN A 96 13.00 0.77 27.61
CA ASN A 96 12.58 0.40 28.96
C ASN A 96 13.16 -0.95 29.42
N TYR A 97 13.43 -1.87 28.49
CA TYR A 97 13.87 -3.23 28.81
C TYR A 97 15.38 -3.45 28.73
N LEU A 98 16.14 -2.60 28.02
CA LEU A 98 17.59 -2.73 27.94
C LEU A 98 18.28 -2.13 29.17
N ASP A 99 19.20 -2.89 29.77
CA ASP A 99 20.13 -2.35 30.76
C ASP A 99 21.27 -1.61 30.03
N PHE A 100 21.19 -0.28 30.02
CA PHE A 100 22.17 0.59 29.36
C PHE A 100 23.53 0.69 30.08
N LYS A 101 23.77 -0.06 31.16
CA LYS A 101 25.08 -0.05 31.84
C LYS A 101 26.26 -0.40 30.94
N HIS A 102 26.05 -1.23 29.93
CA HIS A 102 27.12 -1.71 29.03
C HIS A 102 26.90 -1.34 27.56
N LEU A 103 25.87 -0.55 27.25
CA LEU A 103 25.50 -0.19 25.89
C LEU A 103 25.40 1.32 25.78
N ASN A 104 25.99 1.88 24.71
CA ASN A 104 25.76 3.27 24.37
C ASN A 104 24.44 3.39 23.58
N PRO A 105 23.38 4.04 24.12
CA PRO A 105 22.10 4.17 23.44
C PRO A 105 22.23 4.84 22.06
N ASP A 106 23.16 5.79 21.91
CA ASP A 106 23.32 6.57 20.67
C ASP A 106 23.85 5.73 19.50
N LYS A 107 24.45 4.56 19.80
CA LYS A 107 24.95 3.61 18.81
C LYS A 107 23.94 2.50 18.48
N LEU A 108 22.82 2.45 19.20
CA LEU A 108 21.77 1.47 19.01
C LEU A 108 20.71 2.03 18.07
N THR A 109 20.43 1.31 16.99
CA THR A 109 19.40 1.67 16.02
C THR A 109 18.42 0.54 15.84
N ILE A 110 17.12 0.85 15.82
CA ILE A 110 16.09 -0.10 15.41
C ILE A 110 16.11 -0.14 13.89
N ARG A 111 16.43 -1.30 13.33
CA ARG A 111 16.47 -1.51 11.87
C ARG A 111 15.19 -2.07 11.30
N LEU A 112 14.54 -2.95 12.05
CA LEU A 112 13.30 -3.55 11.62
C LEU A 112 12.34 -3.69 12.79
N VAL A 113 11.08 -3.32 12.54
CA VAL A 113 9.95 -3.71 13.37
C VAL A 113 8.85 -4.19 12.44
N GLU A 114 8.61 -5.50 12.46
CA GLU A 114 7.47 -6.12 11.81
C GLU A 114 6.50 -6.62 12.86
N LEU A 115 5.24 -6.28 12.65
CA LEU A 115 4.10 -6.82 13.39
C LEU A 115 3.25 -7.60 12.39
N PRO A 116 2.35 -8.48 12.88
CA PRO A 116 1.40 -9.19 12.03
C PRO A 116 0.70 -8.21 11.09
N LYS A 117 0.64 -8.55 9.80
CA LYS A 117 0.13 -7.66 8.75
C LYS A 117 -0.65 -8.40 7.68
N GLY A 118 -1.40 -7.62 6.91
CA GLY A 118 -2.19 -8.11 5.79
C GLY A 118 -1.34 -8.70 4.66
N GLU A 119 -1.97 -9.52 3.82
CA GLU A 119 -1.30 -10.20 2.71
C GLU A 119 -0.79 -9.21 1.66
N ALA A 120 -1.57 -8.16 1.40
CA ALA A 120 -1.20 -7.11 0.44
C ALA A 120 0.04 -6.32 0.89
N GLU A 121 0.09 -5.90 2.17
CA GLU A 121 1.22 -5.18 2.76
C GLU A 121 2.48 -6.07 2.79
N PHE A 122 2.33 -7.35 3.16
CA PHE A 122 3.45 -8.28 3.18
C PHE A 122 4.05 -8.49 1.78
N ASN A 123 3.21 -8.71 0.78
CA ASN A 123 3.66 -8.93 -0.60
C ASN A 123 4.27 -7.67 -1.23
N HIS A 124 3.74 -6.49 -0.93
CA HIS A 124 4.30 -5.22 -1.41
C HIS A 124 5.74 -5.04 -0.91
N ARG A 125 5.95 -5.17 0.41
CA ARG A 125 7.30 -5.07 1.02
C ARG A 125 8.26 -6.19 0.60
N LYS A 126 7.74 -7.39 0.34
CA LYS A 126 8.56 -8.51 -0.14
C LYS A 126 9.10 -8.24 -1.56
N ALA A 127 8.34 -7.52 -2.39
CA ALA A 127 8.76 -7.14 -3.73
C ALA A 127 9.89 -6.10 -3.70
N GLU A 128 9.92 -5.25 -2.67
CA GLU A 128 11.04 -4.37 -2.40
C GLU A 128 12.21 -5.20 -1.83
N LEU A 129 13.43 -5.03 -2.37
CA LEU A 129 14.63 -5.76 -1.92
C LEU A 129 15.07 -5.40 -0.48
N PHE A 130 14.23 -4.67 0.26
CA PHE A 130 14.43 -4.19 1.62
C PHE A 130 14.91 -5.28 2.59
N TYR A 131 14.27 -6.46 2.58
CA TYR A 131 14.64 -7.53 3.53
C TYR A 131 16.02 -8.14 3.24
N GLN A 132 16.50 -8.08 2.00
CA GLN A 132 17.83 -8.58 1.65
C GLN A 132 18.94 -7.72 2.25
N GLU A 133 18.75 -6.40 2.31
CA GLU A 133 19.75 -5.46 2.89
C GLU A 133 19.98 -5.70 4.39
N ILE A 134 18.93 -6.12 5.08
CA ILE A 134 18.97 -6.45 6.51
C ILE A 134 19.33 -7.92 6.79
N GLY A 135 19.48 -8.72 5.73
CA GLY A 135 19.92 -10.13 5.80
C GLY A 135 18.84 -11.10 6.26
N LEU A 136 17.56 -10.80 5.99
CA LEU A 136 16.43 -11.68 6.28
C LEU A 136 15.75 -12.10 4.99
N ILE A 137 15.29 -13.35 4.95
CA ILE A 137 14.57 -13.94 3.82
C ILE A 137 13.12 -14.18 4.25
N PRO A 138 12.15 -13.39 3.75
CA PRO A 138 10.74 -13.61 4.03
C PRO A 138 10.30 -15.03 3.60
N GLU A 139 9.33 -15.60 4.32
CA GLU A 139 8.83 -16.99 4.20
C GLU A 139 9.80 -18.09 4.61
N GLN A 140 11.10 -17.80 4.70
CA GLN A 140 12.11 -18.71 5.23
C GLN A 140 12.42 -18.40 6.70
N ASP A 141 12.74 -17.14 7.01
CA ASP A 141 13.13 -16.71 8.35
C ASP A 141 11.92 -16.29 9.19
N PHE A 142 10.94 -15.62 8.56
CA PHE A 142 9.70 -15.15 9.19
C PHE A 142 8.55 -15.08 8.19
N ASN A 143 7.32 -15.11 8.68
CA ASN A 143 6.09 -15.02 7.90
C ASN A 143 5.29 -13.75 8.25
N ARG A 144 4.21 -13.47 7.50
CA ARG A 144 3.34 -12.29 7.68
C ARG A 144 2.71 -12.15 9.06
N ASP A 145 2.58 -13.28 9.77
CA ASP A 145 1.97 -13.36 11.10
C ASP A 145 3.01 -13.23 12.22
N ASP A 146 4.31 -13.22 11.90
CA ASP A 146 5.36 -13.17 12.91
C ASP A 146 5.66 -11.73 13.34
N VAL A 147 6.10 -11.56 14.59
CA VAL A 147 6.67 -10.30 15.07
C VAL A 147 8.18 -10.37 14.90
N VAL A 148 8.77 -9.39 14.22
CA VAL A 148 10.22 -9.30 14.03
C VAL A 148 10.73 -7.98 14.57
N ILE A 149 11.71 -8.02 15.46
CA ILE A 149 12.43 -6.83 15.91
C ILE A 149 13.91 -7.06 15.64
N GLN A 150 14.51 -6.17 14.84
CA GLN A 150 15.94 -6.17 14.59
C GLN A 150 16.58 -4.89 15.12
N LEU A 151 17.59 -5.08 15.96
CA LEU A 151 18.47 -4.03 16.45
C LEU A 151 19.81 -4.10 15.74
N GLU A 152 20.37 -2.95 15.41
CA GLU A 152 21.72 -2.81 14.89
C GLU A 152 22.54 -1.92 15.82
N TYR A 153 23.73 -2.39 16.19
CA TYR A 153 24.66 -1.70 17.06
C TYR A 153 25.99 -1.53 16.34
N GLU A 154 26.43 -0.27 16.19
CA GLU A 154 27.68 0.04 15.51
C GLU A 154 28.86 -0.01 16.47
N ILE A 155 29.87 -0.82 16.14
CA ILE A 155 31.11 -0.94 16.89
C ILE A 155 32.30 -0.59 16.02
N ASN A 156 33.32 0.00 16.63
CA ASN A 156 34.61 0.18 15.98
C ASN A 156 35.53 -0.91 16.50
N ILE A 157 35.95 -1.80 15.61
CA ILE A 157 36.90 -2.87 15.94
C ILE A 157 38.29 -2.35 15.61
N PRO A 158 39.18 -2.21 16.60
CA PRO A 158 40.58 -1.93 16.34
C PRO A 158 41.23 -3.20 15.79
N ILE A 159 41.43 -3.24 14.48
CA ILE A 159 42.18 -4.34 13.83
C ILE A 159 43.64 -3.91 13.75
N PRO A 160 44.58 -4.67 14.37
CA PRO A 160 46.00 -4.40 14.20
C PRO A 160 46.36 -4.33 12.71
N PHE A 161 47.14 -3.31 12.33
CA PHE A 161 47.63 -3.06 10.97
C PHE A 161 46.62 -2.55 9.93
N TYR A 162 45.31 -2.50 10.21
CA TYR A 162 44.27 -2.12 9.22
C TYR A 162 43.43 -0.89 9.58
N HIS A 163 43.89 -0.09 10.56
CA HIS A 163 43.16 1.04 11.15
C HIS A 163 41.80 0.62 11.73
N HIS A 164 41.05 1.56 12.31
CA HIS A 164 39.74 1.28 12.89
C HIS A 164 38.76 0.91 11.77
N ARG A 165 38.10 -0.25 11.88
CA ARG A 165 37.03 -0.65 10.98
C ARG A 165 35.70 -0.62 11.73
N SER A 166 34.69 0.01 11.15
CA SER A 166 33.33 -0.07 11.69
C SER A 166 32.73 -1.43 11.34
N ALA A 167 32.09 -2.06 12.31
CA ALA A 167 31.31 -3.27 12.16
C ALA A 167 29.92 -3.04 12.75
N LYS A 168 28.93 -3.69 12.16
CA LYS A 168 27.53 -3.60 12.59
C LYS A 168 27.13 -4.95 13.18
N LEU A 169 26.85 -4.96 14.48
CA LEU A 169 26.26 -6.11 15.14
C LEU A 169 24.75 -6.04 14.95
N ARG A 170 24.14 -7.11 14.44
CA ARG A 170 22.69 -7.20 14.29
C ARG A 170 22.16 -8.27 15.23
N ALA A 171 21.15 -7.91 16.01
CA ALA A 171 20.40 -8.84 16.84
C ALA A 171 18.95 -8.86 16.33
N THR A 172 18.51 -10.02 15.84
CA THR A 172 17.14 -10.21 15.36
C THR A 172 16.41 -11.12 16.34
N ALA A 173 15.26 -10.66 16.84
CA ALA A 173 14.29 -11.47 17.56
C ALA A 173 13.08 -11.70 16.66
N ILE A 174 12.70 -12.96 16.48
CA ILE A 174 11.51 -13.38 15.71
C ILE A 174 10.61 -14.15 16.67
N GLU A 175 9.49 -13.54 17.03
CA GLU A 175 8.45 -14.17 17.82
C GLU A 175 7.39 -14.69 16.84
N ARG A 176 7.28 -16.01 16.74
CA ARG A 176 6.27 -16.62 15.88
C ARG A 176 4.91 -16.49 16.56
N ALA A 177 4.00 -15.71 15.99
CA ALA A 177 2.71 -15.51 16.62
C ALA A 177 1.90 -16.81 16.59
N TRP A 178 1.73 -17.41 17.78
CA TRP A 178 0.68 -18.35 18.20
C TRP A 178 0.02 -19.14 17.06
N THR A 179 0.70 -20.19 16.62
CA THR A 179 0.25 -21.09 15.54
C THR A 179 -1.12 -21.75 15.79
N HIS A 180 -1.66 -21.72 17.02
CA HIS A 180 -2.89 -22.42 17.41
C HIS A 180 -3.82 -21.66 18.39
N GLY A 181 -3.66 -20.35 18.57
CA GLY A 181 -4.49 -19.58 19.50
C GLY A 181 -4.34 -18.08 19.27
N GLY A 182 -5.02 -17.56 18.26
CA GLY A 182 -4.64 -16.32 17.58
C GLY A 182 -4.70 -15.04 18.43
N ASN A 183 -3.86 -14.09 18.01
CA ASN A 183 -4.16 -12.66 17.92
C ASN A 183 -3.58 -12.12 16.59
N GLY A 184 -3.58 -12.96 15.53
CA GLY A 184 -3.44 -12.45 14.17
C GLY A 184 -4.57 -11.46 13.90
N ILE A 185 -4.39 -10.55 12.95
CA ILE A 185 -5.39 -9.53 12.62
C ILE A 185 -6.73 -10.23 12.36
N TYR A 186 -7.62 -10.21 13.37
CA TYR A 186 -8.97 -10.78 13.34
C TYR A 186 -9.94 -9.89 12.58
N THR A 187 -9.45 -9.09 11.64
CA THR A 187 -10.34 -8.57 10.64
C THR A 187 -10.92 -9.80 9.96
N SER A 188 -12.25 -9.92 9.95
CA SER A 188 -12.97 -10.75 8.98
C SER A 188 -12.20 -10.72 7.65
N LYS A 189 -12.19 -11.75 6.80
CA LYS A 189 -11.45 -11.81 5.49
C LYS A 189 -11.39 -10.50 4.63
N LYS A 190 -12.22 -9.52 4.95
CA LYS A 190 -12.14 -8.09 4.73
C LYS A 190 -11.06 -7.41 5.62
N GLU A 191 -9.82 -7.37 5.17
CA GLU A 191 -8.85 -6.38 5.70
C GLU A 191 -9.51 -4.98 5.69
N GLY A 192 -9.11 -4.02 6.54
CA GLY A 192 -9.64 -2.64 6.49
C GLY A 192 -9.49 -1.94 5.12
N LEU A 193 -8.77 -2.58 4.20
CA LEU A 193 -8.59 -2.35 2.77
C LEU A 193 -9.67 -3.00 1.88
N ASP A 194 -10.82 -3.46 2.40
CA ASP A 194 -11.90 -4.13 1.65
C ASP A 194 -12.63 -3.22 0.63
N TRP A 195 -12.01 -2.11 0.23
CA TRP A 195 -12.36 -1.28 -0.92
C TRP A 195 -11.66 -1.87 -2.16
N VAL A 196 -10.56 -2.61 -1.94
CA VAL A 196 -10.02 -3.63 -2.84
C VAL A 196 -10.75 -4.94 -2.52
N LYS A 197 -12.08 -4.98 -2.71
CA LYS A 197 -12.73 -6.28 -2.87
C LYS A 197 -11.93 -7.02 -3.93
N LYS A 198 -11.51 -8.25 -3.58
CA LYS A 198 -10.92 -9.28 -4.42
C LYS A 198 -11.07 -8.98 -5.90
N GLY A 199 -10.02 -9.22 -6.68
CA GLY A 199 -10.05 -9.31 -8.14
C GLY A 199 -11.05 -10.35 -8.68
N GLN A 200 -12.34 -10.18 -8.42
CA GLN A 200 -13.30 -10.14 -9.50
C GLN A 200 -12.82 -8.97 -10.34
N GLU A 201 -12.33 -9.27 -11.53
CA GLU A 201 -12.16 -8.32 -12.61
C GLU A 201 -13.32 -7.31 -12.52
N GLN A 202 -13.10 -6.11 -12.00
CA GLN A 202 -14.10 -5.06 -12.12
C GLN A 202 -14.16 -4.81 -13.60
N LYS A 203 -15.19 -5.35 -14.25
CA LYS A 203 -15.35 -5.22 -15.69
C LYS A 203 -15.77 -3.78 -15.94
N TYR A 204 -14.83 -2.97 -16.39
CA TYR A 204 -15.14 -1.63 -16.83
C TYR A 204 -15.91 -1.70 -18.16
N VAL A 205 -16.92 -0.84 -18.26
CA VAL A 205 -17.73 -0.68 -19.45
C VAL A 205 -17.82 0.79 -19.81
N TYR A 206 -18.08 1.06 -21.08
CA TYR A 206 -18.11 2.39 -21.64
C TYR A 206 -19.56 2.79 -21.91
N LYS A 207 -19.97 3.99 -21.55
CA LYS A 207 -21.28 4.54 -21.95
C LYS A 207 -21.11 5.88 -22.65
N ALA A 208 -22.08 6.21 -23.50
CA ALA A 208 -22.23 7.59 -23.95
C ALA A 208 -22.68 8.49 -22.78
N ARG A 209 -22.35 9.78 -22.82
CA ARG A 209 -22.81 10.75 -21.81
C ARG A 209 -24.34 10.79 -21.68
N THR A 210 -25.03 10.59 -22.79
CA THR A 210 -26.48 10.48 -22.89
C THR A 210 -26.82 9.15 -23.54
N GLY A 211 -27.42 8.23 -22.79
CA GLY A 211 -27.77 6.92 -23.31
C GLY A 211 -28.16 5.93 -22.23
N ILE A 212 -28.95 4.94 -22.61
CA ILE A 212 -29.43 3.85 -21.73
C ILE A 212 -28.65 2.54 -21.94
N LYS A 213 -27.55 2.60 -22.71
CA LYS A 213 -26.75 1.43 -23.08
C LYS A 213 -25.30 1.58 -22.62
N TYR A 214 -24.70 0.48 -22.19
CA TYR A 214 -23.27 0.37 -21.94
C TYR A 214 -22.62 -0.60 -22.93
N HIS A 215 -21.33 -0.41 -23.17
CA HIS A 215 -20.52 -1.06 -24.19
C HIS A 215 -19.30 -1.71 -23.55
N VAL A 216 -18.91 -2.89 -24.01
CA VAL A 216 -17.72 -3.59 -23.48
C VAL A 216 -16.42 -3.01 -24.05
N LYS A 217 -16.49 -2.42 -25.24
CA LYS A 217 -15.34 -1.92 -26.00
C LYS A 217 -15.39 -0.41 -26.16
N LYS A 218 -14.26 0.27 -25.95
CA LYS A 218 -14.13 1.74 -26.06
C LYS A 218 -14.31 2.24 -27.51
N ASP A 219 -13.90 1.42 -28.46
CA ASP A 219 -13.93 1.65 -29.91
C ASP A 219 -15.24 1.23 -30.55
N CYS A 220 -16.32 1.01 -29.77
CA CYS A 220 -17.61 0.69 -30.35
C CYS A 220 -18.08 1.81 -31.29
N ALA A 221 -18.51 1.47 -32.51
CA ALA A 221 -18.97 2.46 -33.50
C ALA A 221 -20.12 3.37 -33.01
N TYR A 222 -20.88 2.90 -32.02
CA TYR A 222 -22.01 3.59 -31.41
C TYR A 222 -21.62 4.48 -30.22
N LEU A 223 -20.38 4.39 -29.73
CA LEU A 223 -19.83 5.37 -28.80
C LEU A 223 -19.46 6.62 -29.59
N GLN A 224 -20.20 7.71 -29.36
CA GLN A 224 -19.84 9.03 -29.87
C GLN A 224 -18.49 9.47 -29.27
N LYS A 225 -17.85 10.51 -29.83
CA LYS A 225 -16.52 11.01 -29.42
C LYS A 225 -16.38 11.28 -27.91
N SER A 226 -17.49 11.42 -27.17
CA SER A 226 -17.51 11.50 -25.72
C SER A 226 -18.03 10.19 -25.09
N CYS A 227 -17.12 9.38 -24.55
CA CYS A 227 -17.44 8.20 -23.75
C CYS A 227 -17.06 8.44 -22.28
N ILE A 228 -17.77 7.77 -21.37
CA ILE A 228 -17.46 7.71 -19.94
C ILE A 228 -17.22 6.25 -19.60
N THR A 229 -16.12 5.96 -18.91
CA THR A 229 -15.85 4.63 -18.34
C THR A 229 -16.54 4.52 -16.98
N ILE A 230 -17.30 3.45 -16.77
CA ILE A 230 -18.00 3.15 -15.51
C ILE A 230 -17.81 1.68 -15.14
N VAL A 231 -18.03 1.34 -13.88
CA VAL A 231 -18.04 -0.07 -13.44
C VAL A 231 -19.31 -0.75 -13.95
N LYS A 232 -19.24 -1.99 -14.44
CA LYS A 232 -20.42 -2.73 -14.92
C LYS A 232 -21.55 -2.79 -13.89
N GLU A 233 -21.20 -2.96 -12.62
CA GLU A 233 -22.16 -2.99 -11.50
C GLU A 233 -22.89 -1.66 -11.34
N GLU A 234 -22.17 -0.53 -11.46
CA GLU A 234 -22.78 0.80 -11.48
C GLU A 234 -23.69 0.97 -12.71
N ALA A 235 -23.31 0.39 -13.86
CA ALA A 235 -24.13 0.43 -15.06
C ALA A 235 -25.47 -0.30 -14.86
N GLU A 236 -25.42 -1.50 -14.26
CA GLU A 236 -26.60 -2.30 -13.94
C GLU A 236 -27.49 -1.60 -12.89
N GLN A 237 -26.89 -0.98 -11.87
CA GLN A 237 -27.61 -0.19 -10.86
C GLN A 237 -28.29 1.06 -11.47
N MET A 238 -27.69 1.67 -12.48
CA MET A 238 -28.26 2.78 -13.24
C MET A 238 -29.37 2.32 -14.22
N GLY A 239 -29.68 1.03 -14.29
CA GLY A 239 -30.66 0.47 -15.23
C GLY A 239 -30.19 0.49 -16.68
N LEU A 240 -28.88 0.58 -16.91
CA LEU A 240 -28.30 0.56 -18.27
C LEU A 240 -28.32 -0.87 -18.80
N THR A 241 -28.56 -0.98 -20.11
CA THR A 241 -28.62 -2.28 -20.80
C THR A 241 -27.36 -2.51 -21.63
N LEU A 242 -26.97 -3.77 -21.81
CA LEU A 242 -25.83 -4.10 -22.67
C LEU A 242 -26.17 -3.72 -24.12
N HIS A 243 -25.22 -3.08 -24.80
CA HIS A 243 -25.30 -2.89 -26.23
C HIS A 243 -25.02 -4.22 -26.95
N ASP A 244 -26.09 -4.86 -27.41
CA ASP A 244 -26.02 -6.08 -28.22
C ASP A 244 -25.08 -5.87 -29.40
N ASN A 245 -24.05 -6.72 -29.47
CA ASN A 245 -23.13 -6.80 -30.60
C ASN A 245 -22.30 -5.53 -30.85
N CYS A 246 -21.51 -5.08 -29.86
CA CYS A 246 -20.57 -3.95 -30.02
C CYS A 246 -19.59 -4.17 -31.20
N PRO A 247 -19.78 -3.51 -32.36
CA PRO A 247 -18.86 -3.68 -33.48
C PRO A 247 -17.60 -2.86 -33.24
N ASN A 248 -16.43 -3.44 -33.52
CA ASN A 248 -15.17 -2.70 -33.51
C ASN A 248 -15.21 -1.62 -34.58
N ARG A 249 -14.70 -0.43 -34.25
CA ARG A 249 -14.47 0.63 -35.23
C ARG A 249 -12.98 0.65 -35.58
N PHE A 250 -12.54 -0.41 -36.26
CA PHE A 250 -11.18 -0.68 -36.74
C PHE A 250 -10.11 -0.76 -35.64
#